data_AF-A0A8H8SSB0-F1
#
_entry.id   AF-A0A8H8SSB0-F1
#
_cell.length_a   1.000
_cell.length_b   1.000
_cell.length_c   1.000
_cell.angle_alpha   90.00
_cell.angle_beta   90.00
_cell.angle_gamma   90.00
#
_symmetry.space_group_name_H-M   'P 1'
#
loop_
_entity.id
_entity.type
_entity.pdbx_description
1 polymer ?
#
loop_
_entity_poly.entity_id
_entity_poly.type
_entity_poly.pdbx_seq_one_letter_code
_entity_poly.pdbx_strand_id
1 'polypeptide(L)'
;MNHAKTCWNAATRAFRYAASRVMHSYDLGTGGELDERTITLACRHTFTIETLDGVADLNKFYTQDSNSKWISTSLPELSGEIRPRPVCPTCRAPITSRRYGRVFKRADLDVLEHNVASAMSSELFSAQGKLQDSRKGVEATIVSSIKSIIAMSSGQSPMPSKKQQETASKERAIISNKAGDGPTHPEFLSKSLSKVHFIHVKQQAAWSEAVEQVIGAYNQAFQLFDKRSSHYIAYEGSLAALYREELEKSLATLNVSTTSPEHIAMRLARLRIGETPPPRTDKRFLIESFWVIIEILLLLGRMAQRCSELLSSRKNDAKLWRDFAYFLLGQAKVDAQKALNMAQASESHRKTVSCNLLLLRAEMDLARYHLKDQISAQEMTTGRKEELEGAHARTGEVFKRHIREVEQSYRRQFSASEQSEANVWLRTNFGVHTDTLIQTWDETKKSIRLGTWYATVTDEEKMSIVKAFGFYHVGHFYRCPNGHPYVITECGGAMQESRCPECRAPIGGGSHTLRSDNTRDTELVALARRQGSGASPWR
;
A
#
# COMPACT_ATOMS: atom_id res chain seq x y z
N MET A 1 -21.47 -16.07 -6.22
CA MET A 1 -22.26 -15.04 -6.95
C MET A 1 -23.48 -14.53 -6.19
N ASN A 2 -24.29 -15.37 -5.53
CA ASN A 2 -25.49 -14.90 -4.81
C ASN A 2 -25.21 -14.13 -3.50
N HIS A 3 -24.13 -14.46 -2.78
CA HIS A 3 -23.72 -13.75 -1.54
C HIS A 3 -23.18 -12.33 -1.79
N ALA A 4 -22.54 -12.10 -2.94
CA ALA A 4 -22.05 -10.78 -3.34
C ALA A 4 -23.20 -9.84 -3.75
N LYS A 5 -24.28 -10.38 -4.37
CA LYS A 5 -25.48 -9.61 -4.73
C LYS A 5 -26.32 -9.20 -3.52
N THR A 6 -26.43 -10.05 -2.50
CA THR A 6 -27.11 -9.70 -1.24
C THR A 6 -26.33 -8.67 -0.43
N CYS A 7 -25.00 -8.78 -0.36
CA CYS A 7 -24.15 -7.75 0.25
C CYS A 7 -24.19 -6.43 -0.54
N TRP A 8 -24.22 -6.49 -1.87
CA TRP A 8 -24.36 -5.31 -2.75
C TRP A 8 -25.68 -4.58 -2.52
N ASN A 9 -26.81 -5.29 -2.44
CA ASN A 9 -28.12 -4.67 -2.16
C ASN A 9 -28.20 -4.08 -0.74
N ALA A 10 -27.56 -4.72 0.25
CA ALA A 10 -27.49 -4.22 1.62
C ALA A 10 -26.60 -2.97 1.74
N ALA A 11 -25.41 -2.98 1.15
CA ALA A 11 -24.47 -1.86 1.14
C ALA A 11 -25.01 -0.67 0.35
N THR A 12 -25.65 -0.91 -0.81
CA THR A 12 -26.23 0.15 -1.64
C THR A 12 -27.45 0.79 -0.97
N ARG A 13 -28.24 0.05 -0.20
CA ARG A 13 -29.31 0.59 0.67
C ARG A 13 -28.75 1.32 1.89
N ALA A 14 -27.64 0.86 2.46
CA ALA A 14 -26.99 1.53 3.59
C ALA A 14 -26.49 2.92 3.18
N PHE A 15 -25.81 3.02 2.02
CA PHE A 15 -25.24 4.25 1.46
C PHE A 15 -26.30 5.25 0.96
N ARG A 16 -27.27 4.85 0.12
CA ARG A 16 -28.31 5.76 -0.39
C ARG A 16 -29.17 6.41 0.69
N TYR A 17 -29.25 5.81 1.88
CA TYR A 17 -30.07 6.30 2.98
C TYR A 17 -29.24 6.97 4.10
N ALA A 18 -27.91 6.92 4.06
CA ALA A 18 -27.05 7.67 4.99
C ALA A 18 -26.97 9.16 4.63
N ALA A 19 -27.10 9.48 3.33
CA ALA A 19 -26.99 10.82 2.75
C ALA A 19 -28.26 11.69 2.82
N SER A 20 -29.39 11.13 3.24
CA SER A 20 -30.69 11.81 3.17
C SER A 20 -31.44 11.70 4.49
N ARG A 21 -31.12 12.61 5.41
CA ARG A 21 -32.07 13.38 6.22
C ARG A 21 -31.29 14.13 7.28
N VAL A 22 -31.36 15.47 7.25
CA VAL A 22 -31.38 16.27 8.49
C VAL A 22 -32.35 15.54 9.42
N MET A 23 -31.97 15.29 10.67
CA MET A 23 -32.90 14.71 11.64
C MET A 23 -34.14 15.61 11.61
N HIS A 24 -35.19 15.18 10.91
CA HIS A 24 -36.48 15.84 11.02
C HIS A 24 -36.84 15.60 12.47
N SER A 25 -36.58 16.60 13.31
CA SER A 25 -37.41 16.85 14.46
C SER A 25 -38.81 16.75 13.90
N TYR A 26 -39.51 15.66 14.20
CA TYR A 26 -40.95 15.73 14.20
C TYR A 26 -41.26 16.95 15.04
N ASP A 27 -41.83 17.95 14.39
CA ASP A 27 -42.12 19.27 14.92
C ASP A 27 -43.22 19.10 15.97
N LEU A 28 -42.86 18.62 17.15
CA LEU A 28 -43.77 18.25 18.22
C LEU A 28 -43.09 18.40 19.59
N GLY A 29 -43.11 19.64 20.07
CA GLY A 29 -42.95 19.96 21.49
C GLY A 29 -41.59 20.53 21.86
N THR A 30 -41.65 21.55 22.71
CA THR A 30 -40.56 22.24 23.40
C THR A 30 -39.42 21.31 23.83
N GLY A 31 -38.17 21.75 23.62
CA GLY A 31 -36.93 20.98 23.80
C GLY A 31 -36.62 20.44 25.20
N GLY A 32 -37.55 20.51 26.15
CA GLY A 32 -37.47 19.84 27.46
C GLY A 32 -38.27 18.54 27.57
N GLU A 33 -39.17 18.22 26.63
CA GLU A 33 -40.04 17.01 26.73
C GLU A 33 -39.48 15.77 26.01
N LEU A 34 -38.41 15.90 25.23
CA LEU A 34 -37.89 14.79 24.44
C LEU A 34 -37.08 13.81 25.29
N ASP A 35 -36.38 14.27 26.32
CA ASP A 35 -35.49 13.44 27.14
C ASP A 35 -36.25 12.43 27.99
N GLU A 36 -37.45 12.79 28.46
CA GLU A 36 -38.35 11.94 29.26
C GLU A 36 -39.15 10.94 28.40
N ARG A 37 -39.19 11.11 27.07
CA ARG A 37 -39.91 10.18 26.19
C ARG A 37 -39.20 8.85 26.11
N THR A 38 -39.98 7.78 26.01
CA THR A 38 -39.44 6.41 25.95
C THR A 38 -39.44 5.84 24.54
N ILE A 39 -38.36 5.15 24.17
CA ILE A 39 -38.26 4.35 22.94
C ILE A 39 -38.24 2.87 23.32
N THR A 40 -39.13 2.08 22.73
CA THR A 40 -39.08 0.62 22.79
C THR A 40 -38.24 0.07 21.65
N LEU A 41 -37.20 -0.69 21.99
CA LEU A 41 -36.32 -1.34 21.02
C LEU A 41 -36.96 -2.61 20.44
N ALA A 42 -36.40 -3.12 19.33
CA ALA A 42 -36.85 -4.39 18.73
C ALA A 42 -36.73 -5.60 19.68
N CYS A 43 -35.85 -5.51 20.68
CA CYS A 43 -35.71 -6.50 21.75
C CYS A 43 -36.74 -6.34 22.88
N ARG A 44 -37.77 -5.50 22.70
CA ARG A 44 -38.87 -5.20 23.63
C ARG A 44 -38.50 -4.51 24.95
N HIS A 45 -37.24 -4.11 25.12
CA HIS A 45 -36.83 -3.26 26.23
C HIS A 45 -37.11 -1.80 25.92
N THR A 46 -37.60 -1.06 26.92
CA THR A 46 -37.99 0.35 26.82
C THR A 46 -37.03 1.18 27.65
N PHE A 47 -36.52 2.27 27.07
CA PHE A 47 -35.58 3.20 27.71
C PHE A 47 -35.98 4.63 27.40
N THR A 48 -35.57 5.59 28.23
CA THR A 48 -35.69 7.02 27.91
C THR A 48 -34.77 7.40 26.74
N ILE A 49 -35.13 8.45 26.01
CA ILE A 49 -34.31 8.97 24.91
C ILE A 49 -32.94 9.41 25.45
N GLU A 50 -32.89 10.13 26.58
CA GLU A 50 -31.62 10.54 27.21
C GLU A 50 -30.67 9.36 27.45
N THR A 51 -31.19 8.25 27.99
CA THR A 51 -30.39 7.05 28.27
C THR A 51 -29.84 6.43 26.98
N LEU A 52 -30.65 6.31 25.94
CA LEU A 52 -30.21 5.76 24.67
C LEU A 52 -29.28 6.72 23.90
N ASP A 53 -29.40 8.02 24.11
CA ASP A 53 -28.54 9.05 23.51
C ASP A 53 -27.14 9.01 24.09
N GLY A 54 -27.05 8.80 25.40
CA GLY A 54 -25.79 8.53 26.09
C GLY A 54 -25.16 7.22 25.60
N VAL A 55 -25.93 6.12 25.52
CA VAL A 55 -25.43 4.82 25.04
C VAL A 55 -24.97 4.87 23.58
N ALA A 56 -25.63 5.67 22.74
CA ALA A 56 -25.29 5.84 21.33
C ALA A 56 -24.31 6.99 21.06
N ASP A 57 -23.86 7.72 22.09
CA ASP A 57 -22.88 8.82 21.96
C ASP A 57 -23.32 9.88 20.94
N LEU A 58 -24.62 10.21 20.91
CA LEU A 58 -25.24 10.92 19.78
C LEU A 58 -24.68 12.34 19.55
N ASN A 59 -24.22 12.99 20.63
CA ASN A 59 -23.58 14.31 20.62
C ASN A 59 -22.33 14.38 19.74
N LYS A 60 -21.72 13.24 19.39
CA LYS A 60 -20.56 13.19 18.50
C LYS A 60 -20.93 13.19 17.02
N PHE A 61 -22.19 12.88 16.67
CA PHE A 61 -22.69 12.76 15.28
C PHE A 61 -23.61 13.90 14.85
N TYR A 62 -24.07 14.71 15.79
CA TYR A 62 -24.93 15.86 15.54
C TYR A 62 -24.51 17.04 16.43
N THR A 63 -24.65 18.26 15.92
CA THR A 63 -24.45 19.50 16.68
C THR A 63 -25.78 20.02 17.21
N GLN A 64 -25.76 20.52 18.45
CA GLN A 64 -26.90 21.18 19.08
C GLN A 64 -26.71 22.70 19.07
N ASP A 65 -27.81 23.44 18.95
CA ASP A 65 -27.85 24.88 19.22
C ASP A 65 -27.71 25.18 20.71
N SER A 66 -27.48 26.45 21.01
CA SER A 66 -27.66 27.10 22.32
C SER A 66 -29.01 26.80 23.02
N ASN A 67 -30.02 26.36 22.27
CA ASN A 67 -31.34 25.91 22.77
C ASN A 67 -31.54 24.37 22.73
N SER A 68 -30.47 23.56 22.74
CA SER A 68 -30.49 22.08 22.72
C SER A 68 -31.21 21.44 21.51
N LYS A 69 -31.45 22.22 20.44
CA LYS A 69 -32.07 21.73 19.20
C LYS A 69 -30.98 21.21 18.26
N TRP A 70 -31.14 19.99 17.74
CA TRP A 70 -30.19 19.41 16.79
C TRP A 70 -30.26 20.13 15.43
N ILE A 71 -29.24 20.92 15.08
CA ILE A 71 -29.27 21.79 13.87
C ILE A 71 -28.66 21.09 12.67
N SER A 72 -27.48 20.50 12.86
CA SER A 72 -26.71 19.98 11.73
C SER A 72 -25.97 18.72 12.13
N THR A 73 -25.69 17.88 11.13
CA THR A 73 -24.83 16.71 11.31
C THR A 73 -23.42 17.17 11.63
N SER A 74 -22.87 16.77 12.77
CA SER A 74 -21.44 16.91 13.00
C SER A 74 -20.72 15.78 12.28
N LEU A 75 -19.59 16.11 11.69
CA LEU A 75 -18.56 15.11 11.44
C LEU A 75 -17.97 14.78 12.81
N PRO A 76 -18.06 13.53 13.29
CA PRO A 76 -17.31 13.15 14.48
C PRO A 76 -15.85 13.51 14.22
N GLU A 77 -15.21 14.22 15.16
CA GLU A 77 -13.77 14.29 15.16
C GLU A 77 -13.24 12.86 15.08
N LEU A 78 -12.21 12.66 14.25
CA LEU A 78 -11.61 11.37 13.91
C LEU A 78 -10.90 10.74 15.11
N SER A 79 -11.61 10.49 16.20
CA SER A 79 -11.26 9.53 17.22
C SER A 79 -11.43 8.16 16.54
N GLY A 80 -10.42 7.67 15.84
CA GLY A 80 -10.49 6.39 15.10
C GLY A 80 -10.66 5.13 15.96
N GLU A 81 -11.28 5.27 17.13
CA GLU A 81 -11.93 4.17 17.83
C GLU A 81 -12.97 3.52 16.91
N ILE A 82 -12.79 2.23 16.62
CA ILE A 82 -13.86 1.40 16.06
C ILE A 82 -14.98 1.40 17.10
N ARG A 83 -16.06 2.11 16.81
CA ARG A 83 -17.17 2.20 17.75
C ARG A 83 -17.92 0.88 17.73
N PRO A 84 -18.05 0.18 18.87
CA PRO A 84 -18.86 -1.02 18.92
C PRO A 84 -20.30 -0.65 18.57
N ARG A 85 -21.02 -1.59 17.93
CA ARG A 85 -22.43 -1.42 17.62
C ARG A 85 -23.16 -1.02 18.91
N PRO A 86 -24.01 0.01 18.90
CA PRO A 86 -24.78 0.37 20.08
C PRO A 86 -25.72 -0.80 20.41
N VAL A 87 -25.57 -1.33 21.63
CA VAL A 87 -26.29 -2.50 22.12
C VAL A 87 -27.26 -2.10 23.23
N CYS A 88 -28.36 -2.83 23.33
CA CYS A 88 -29.31 -2.71 24.42
C CYS A 88 -28.61 -2.97 25.76
N PRO A 89 -28.71 -2.07 26.75
CA PRO A 89 -28.12 -2.28 28.08
C PRO A 89 -28.58 -3.57 28.77
N THR A 90 -29.83 -3.99 28.55
CA THR A 90 -30.42 -5.15 29.23
C THR A 90 -30.07 -6.49 28.58
N CYS A 91 -30.15 -6.59 27.25
CA CYS A 91 -30.00 -7.88 26.54
C CYS A 91 -28.89 -7.91 25.50
N ARG A 92 -28.14 -6.82 25.36
CA ARG A 92 -27.08 -6.63 24.36
C ARG A 92 -27.51 -6.79 22.89
N ALA A 93 -28.80 -6.83 22.62
CA ALA A 93 -29.33 -6.83 21.26
C ALA A 93 -29.04 -5.49 20.54
N PRO A 94 -28.81 -5.49 19.22
CA PRO A 94 -28.48 -4.28 18.48
C PRO A 94 -29.60 -3.23 18.50
N ILE A 95 -29.24 -1.96 18.70
CA ILE A 95 -30.17 -0.82 18.67
C ILE A 95 -30.46 -0.46 17.20
N THR A 96 -31.61 -0.91 16.67
CA THR A 96 -32.00 -0.75 15.24
C THR A 96 -33.00 0.38 14.98
N SER A 97 -33.21 1.30 15.93
CA SER A 97 -34.14 2.43 15.77
C SER A 97 -33.69 3.42 14.68
N ARG A 98 -34.64 4.05 13.99
CA ARG A 98 -34.39 5.03 12.92
C ARG A 98 -33.57 6.23 13.38
N ARG A 99 -33.70 6.63 14.66
CA ARG A 99 -32.97 7.76 15.26
C ARG A 99 -31.47 7.47 15.37
N TYR A 100 -31.10 6.24 15.72
CA TYR A 100 -29.70 5.80 15.88
C TYR A 100 -29.11 5.14 14.63
N GLY A 101 -29.84 5.15 13.51
CA GLY A 101 -29.45 4.44 12.29
C GLY A 101 -28.11 4.90 11.70
N ARG A 102 -27.72 6.16 11.90
CA ARG A 102 -26.41 6.69 11.46
C ARG A 102 -25.27 6.10 12.28
N VAL A 103 -25.39 6.10 13.61
CA VAL A 103 -24.39 5.53 14.54
C VAL A 103 -24.20 4.04 14.27
N PHE A 104 -25.32 3.31 14.14
CA PHE A 104 -25.29 1.89 13.83
C PHE A 104 -24.63 1.60 12.48
N LYS A 105 -25.02 2.31 11.41
CA LYS A 105 -24.41 2.11 10.09
C LYS A 105 -22.93 2.47 10.04
N ARG A 106 -22.49 3.48 10.80
CA ARG A 106 -21.07 3.83 10.90
C ARG A 106 -20.28 2.71 11.58
N ALA A 107 -20.79 2.18 12.70
CA ALA A 107 -20.19 1.02 13.37
C ALA A 107 -20.12 -0.21 12.43
N ASP A 108 -21.14 -0.43 11.59
CA ASP A 108 -21.13 -1.50 10.60
C ASP A 108 -20.04 -1.31 9.54
N LEU A 109 -19.85 -0.08 9.06
CA LEU A 109 -18.78 0.25 8.11
C LEU A 109 -17.39 0.10 8.74
N ASP A 110 -17.20 0.54 9.97
CA ASP A 110 -15.92 0.38 10.68
C ASP A 110 -15.56 -1.11 10.90
N VAL A 111 -16.54 -1.96 11.24
CA VAL A 111 -16.35 -3.43 11.33
C VAL A 111 -16.01 -4.05 9.99
N LEU A 112 -16.63 -3.57 8.91
CA LEU A 112 -16.37 -4.08 7.57
C LEU A 112 -14.98 -3.67 7.08
N GLU A 113 -14.57 -2.41 7.29
CA GLU A 113 -13.20 -1.96 7.02
C GLU A 113 -12.18 -2.78 7.82
N HIS A 114 -12.48 -3.10 9.09
CA HIS A 114 -11.63 -3.94 9.92
C HIS A 114 -11.44 -5.35 9.36
N ASN A 115 -12.54 -6.01 8.97
CA ASN A 115 -12.48 -7.37 8.41
C ASN A 115 -11.69 -7.39 7.09
N VAL A 116 -11.87 -6.37 6.26
CA VAL A 116 -11.09 -6.18 5.02
C VAL A 116 -9.61 -5.99 5.35
N ALA A 117 -9.27 -5.11 6.30
CA ALA A 117 -7.89 -4.88 6.72
C ALA A 117 -7.20 -6.16 7.21
N SER A 118 -7.89 -6.94 8.05
CA SER A 118 -7.36 -8.18 8.60
C SER A 118 -7.13 -9.23 7.51
N ALA A 119 -8.05 -9.35 6.55
CA ALA A 119 -7.90 -10.27 5.43
C ALA A 119 -6.73 -9.85 4.53
N MET A 120 -6.66 -8.57 4.15
CA MET A 120 -5.57 -8.03 3.33
C MET A 120 -4.21 -8.17 4.01
N SER A 121 -4.11 -7.90 5.31
CA SER A 121 -2.88 -8.09 6.07
C SER A 121 -2.41 -9.54 6.07
N SER A 122 -3.33 -10.50 6.23
CA SER A 122 -2.99 -11.92 6.22
C SER A 122 -2.53 -12.39 4.84
N GLU A 123 -3.20 -11.93 3.78
CA GLU A 123 -2.82 -12.27 2.40
C GLU A 123 -1.46 -11.68 2.03
N LEU A 124 -1.19 -10.42 2.41
CA LEU A 124 0.09 -9.76 2.19
C LEU A 124 1.23 -10.46 2.94
N PHE A 125 1.01 -10.82 4.21
CA PHE A 125 2.00 -11.56 4.99
C PHE A 125 2.33 -12.91 4.36
N SER A 126 1.32 -13.63 3.85
CA SER A 126 1.53 -14.88 3.12
C SER A 126 2.35 -14.67 1.85
N ALA A 127 2.05 -13.63 1.05
CA ALA A 127 2.81 -13.31 -0.16
C ALA A 127 4.27 -12.96 0.15
N GLN A 128 4.52 -12.18 1.20
CA GLN A 128 5.86 -11.84 1.67
C GLN A 128 6.63 -13.06 2.18
N GLY A 129 5.98 -13.93 2.97
CA GLY A 129 6.59 -15.18 3.45
C GLY A 129 7.06 -16.04 2.28
N LYS A 130 6.21 -16.26 1.29
CA LYS A 130 6.57 -17.00 0.06
C LYS A 130 7.73 -16.35 -0.68
N LEU A 131 7.74 -15.03 -0.82
CA LEU A 131 8.85 -14.32 -1.45
C LEU A 131 10.18 -14.56 -0.71
N GLN A 132 10.17 -14.51 0.62
CA GLN A 132 11.36 -14.74 1.44
C GLN A 132 11.86 -16.18 1.33
N ASP A 133 10.94 -17.14 1.35
CA ASP A 133 11.27 -18.57 1.23
C ASP A 133 11.82 -18.88 -0.16
N SER A 134 11.14 -18.45 -1.22
CA SER A 134 11.58 -18.68 -2.60
C SER A 134 12.88 -17.97 -2.93
N ARG A 135 13.16 -16.82 -2.31
CA ARG A 135 14.44 -16.13 -2.52
C ARG A 135 15.63 -17.03 -2.20
N LYS A 136 15.50 -17.90 -1.19
CA LYS A 136 16.53 -18.89 -0.85
C LYS A 136 16.49 -20.02 -1.87
N GLY A 137 17.43 -20.00 -2.81
CA GLY A 137 17.65 -21.11 -3.75
C GLY A 137 17.10 -20.92 -5.16
N VAL A 138 16.27 -19.90 -5.43
CA VAL A 138 15.85 -19.58 -6.81
C VAL A 138 17.04 -19.34 -7.73
N GLU A 139 18.09 -18.66 -7.27
CA GLU A 139 19.31 -18.48 -8.07
C GLU A 139 19.96 -19.82 -8.43
N ALA A 140 20.11 -20.72 -7.44
CA ALA A 140 20.71 -22.03 -7.67
C ALA A 140 19.90 -22.87 -8.66
N THR A 141 18.57 -22.88 -8.53
CA THR A 141 17.65 -23.58 -9.45
C THR A 141 17.75 -23.02 -10.87
N ILE A 142 17.75 -21.69 -11.03
CA ILE A 142 17.88 -21.05 -12.34
C ILE A 142 19.22 -21.40 -12.99
N VAL A 143 20.32 -21.34 -12.22
CA VAL A 143 21.66 -21.69 -12.71
C VAL A 143 21.71 -23.15 -13.17
N SER A 144 21.14 -24.09 -12.41
CA SER A 144 21.11 -25.51 -12.82
C SER A 144 20.27 -25.74 -14.07
N SER A 145 19.10 -25.11 -14.17
CA SER A 145 18.18 -25.29 -15.30
C SER A 145 18.77 -24.75 -16.60
N ILE A 146 19.43 -23.59 -16.54
CA ILE A 146 20.07 -22.97 -17.71
C ILE A 146 21.29 -23.77 -18.16
N LYS A 147 22.12 -24.25 -17.24
CA LYS A 147 23.25 -25.14 -17.57
C LYS A 147 22.78 -26.42 -18.28
N SER A 148 21.68 -27.01 -17.83
CA SER A 148 21.07 -28.17 -18.48
C SER A 148 20.63 -27.85 -19.92
N ILE A 149 19.98 -26.70 -20.15
CA ILE A 149 19.58 -26.26 -21.49
C ILE A 149 20.79 -26.03 -22.41
N ILE A 150 21.87 -25.46 -21.86
CA ILE A 150 23.12 -25.25 -22.60
C ILE A 150 23.69 -26.58 -23.08
N ALA A 151 23.66 -27.62 -22.23
CA ALA A 151 24.14 -28.96 -22.57
C ALA A 151 23.24 -29.68 -23.59
N MET A 152 21.92 -29.48 -23.55
CA MET A 152 20.95 -30.21 -24.38
C MET A 152 20.67 -29.60 -25.76
N SER A 153 21.12 -28.38 -26.03
CA SER A 153 20.87 -27.70 -27.31
C SER A 153 22.16 -27.11 -27.87
N SER A 154 22.34 -27.13 -29.19
CA SER A 154 23.53 -26.55 -29.84
C SER A 154 23.19 -25.35 -30.73
N GLY A 155 21.91 -25.09 -30.99
CA GLY A 155 21.43 -23.96 -31.80
C GLY A 155 21.20 -22.68 -30.98
N GLN A 156 21.53 -21.54 -31.58
CA GLN A 156 21.15 -20.20 -31.06
C GLN A 156 19.72 -19.86 -31.48
N SER A 157 18.99 -19.11 -30.64
CA SER A 157 17.67 -18.61 -31.05
C SER A 157 17.81 -17.64 -32.23
N PRO A 158 16.90 -17.70 -33.22
CA PRO A 158 16.88 -16.73 -34.31
C PRO A 158 16.54 -15.34 -33.76
N MET A 159 17.29 -14.33 -34.19
CA MET A 159 17.01 -12.95 -33.83
C MET A 159 15.73 -12.46 -34.51
N PRO A 160 14.83 -11.75 -33.80
CA PRO A 160 13.63 -11.19 -34.39
C PRO A 160 13.97 -10.11 -35.43
N SER A 161 13.21 -10.07 -36.52
CA SER A 161 13.27 -8.99 -37.53
C SER A 161 12.85 -7.63 -36.94
N LYS A 162 13.25 -6.52 -37.57
CA LYS A 162 12.86 -5.16 -37.14
C LYS A 162 11.34 -5.01 -36.97
N LYS A 163 10.55 -5.54 -37.92
CA LYS A 163 9.08 -5.51 -37.88
C LYS A 163 8.51 -6.30 -36.70
N GLN A 164 9.12 -7.43 -36.34
CA GLN A 164 8.73 -8.21 -35.17
C GLN A 164 9.09 -7.49 -33.86
N GLN A 165 10.24 -6.82 -33.81
CA GLN A 165 10.65 -6.01 -32.66
C GLN A 165 9.70 -4.83 -32.43
N GLU A 166 9.26 -4.14 -33.49
CA GLU A 166 8.27 -3.06 -33.40
C GLU A 166 6.93 -3.57 -32.84
N THR A 167 6.40 -4.69 -33.35
CA THR A 167 5.15 -5.27 -32.84
C THR A 167 5.29 -5.67 -31.37
N ALA A 168 6.38 -6.34 -31.00
CA ALA A 168 6.64 -6.71 -29.61
C ALA A 168 6.80 -5.49 -28.70
N SER A 169 7.39 -4.39 -29.19
CA SER A 169 7.50 -3.14 -28.41
C SER A 169 6.13 -2.53 -28.10
N LYS A 170 5.21 -2.55 -29.08
CA LYS A 170 3.82 -2.12 -28.89
C LYS A 170 3.10 -3.02 -27.89
N GLU A 171 3.30 -4.34 -27.98
CA GLU A 171 2.72 -5.29 -27.04
C GLU A 171 3.24 -5.11 -25.61
N ARG A 172 4.55 -4.85 -25.43
CA ARG A 172 5.13 -4.48 -24.12
C ARG A 172 4.52 -3.20 -23.56
N ALA A 173 4.31 -2.19 -24.40
CA ALA A 173 3.67 -0.95 -23.99
C ALA A 173 2.21 -1.18 -23.58
N ILE A 174 1.48 -2.03 -24.31
CA ILE A 174 0.11 -2.42 -23.95
C ILE A 174 0.11 -3.16 -22.60
N ILE A 175 1.02 -4.11 -22.38
CA ILE A 175 1.10 -4.84 -21.11
C ILE A 175 1.42 -3.89 -19.94
N SER A 176 2.36 -2.96 -20.13
CA SER A 176 2.73 -1.97 -19.12
C SER A 176 1.57 -0.99 -18.81
N ASN A 177 0.81 -0.60 -19.84
CA ASN A 177 -0.30 0.35 -19.72
C ASN A 177 -1.65 -0.29 -19.38
N LYS A 178 -1.82 -1.61 -19.55
CA LYS A 178 -3.07 -2.35 -19.23
C LYS A 178 -3.54 -2.12 -17.80
N ALA A 179 -2.62 -1.85 -16.88
CA ALA A 179 -2.92 -1.69 -15.47
C ALA A 179 -3.45 -0.30 -15.08
N GLY A 180 -3.39 0.71 -15.96
CA GLY A 180 -3.70 2.09 -15.59
C GLY A 180 -2.87 2.53 -14.37
N ASP A 181 -3.56 2.86 -13.27
CA ASP A 181 -2.95 3.22 -11.98
C ASP A 181 -2.43 2.02 -11.16
N GLY A 182 -2.70 0.78 -11.61
CA GLY A 182 -2.30 -0.44 -10.92
C GLY A 182 -0.91 -0.99 -11.27
N PRO A 183 -0.46 -2.02 -10.54
CA PRO A 183 0.80 -2.69 -10.79
C PRO A 183 0.78 -3.45 -12.11
N THR A 184 1.97 -3.73 -12.67
CA THR A 184 2.08 -4.43 -13.95
C THR A 184 1.40 -5.81 -13.89
N HIS A 185 0.63 -6.17 -14.92
CA HIS A 185 -0.14 -7.41 -14.92
C HIS A 185 0.77 -8.66 -15.08
N PRO A 186 0.60 -9.77 -14.33
CA PRO A 186 1.53 -10.92 -14.31
C PRO A 186 1.66 -11.71 -15.63
N GLU A 187 0.85 -11.43 -16.64
CA GLU A 187 0.81 -12.16 -17.92
C GLU A 187 2.17 -12.21 -18.64
N PHE A 188 3.01 -11.17 -18.51
CA PHE A 188 4.35 -11.17 -19.11
C PHE A 188 5.34 -12.14 -18.46
N LEU A 189 5.08 -12.59 -17.22
CA LEU A 189 5.99 -13.45 -16.47
C LEU A 189 5.90 -14.93 -16.84
N SER A 190 4.80 -15.38 -17.47
CA SER A 190 4.53 -16.82 -17.65
C SER A 190 4.15 -17.22 -19.09
N LYS A 191 3.22 -16.49 -19.73
CA LYS A 191 2.59 -16.94 -20.99
C LYS A 191 3.10 -16.23 -22.25
N SER A 192 3.90 -15.17 -22.09
CA SER A 192 4.28 -14.29 -23.20
C SER A 192 5.78 -14.13 -23.42
N LEU A 193 6.65 -14.85 -22.70
CA LEU A 193 8.12 -14.73 -22.86
C LEU A 193 8.59 -15.02 -24.30
N SER A 194 8.16 -16.14 -24.88
CA SER A 194 8.51 -16.49 -26.27
C SER A 194 7.91 -15.56 -27.31
N LYS A 195 6.70 -15.03 -27.08
CA LYS A 195 6.02 -14.12 -28.02
C LYS A 195 6.60 -12.70 -27.99
N VAL A 196 6.85 -12.19 -26.79
CA VAL A 196 7.18 -10.77 -26.55
C VAL A 196 8.68 -10.55 -26.41
N HIS A 197 9.40 -11.50 -25.80
CA HIS A 197 10.84 -11.41 -25.57
C HIS A 197 11.64 -12.38 -26.46
N PHE A 198 10.96 -13.15 -27.32
CA PHE A 198 11.58 -14.08 -28.28
C PHE A 198 12.46 -15.17 -27.62
N ILE A 199 12.29 -15.40 -26.32
CA ILE A 199 13.01 -16.44 -25.57
C ILE A 199 12.53 -17.82 -26.03
N HIS A 200 13.47 -18.72 -26.29
CA HIS A 200 13.16 -20.05 -26.81
C HIS A 200 12.22 -20.83 -25.88
N VAL A 201 11.28 -21.60 -26.43
CA VAL A 201 10.22 -22.30 -25.66
C VAL A 201 10.79 -23.19 -24.55
N LYS A 202 11.89 -23.90 -24.80
CA LYS A 202 12.58 -24.71 -23.77
C LYS A 202 13.14 -23.86 -22.62
N GLN A 203 13.69 -22.68 -22.94
CA GLN A 203 14.20 -21.74 -21.93
C GLN A 203 13.05 -21.12 -21.13
N GLN A 204 11.93 -20.80 -21.78
CA GLN A 204 10.72 -20.33 -21.11
C GLN A 204 10.17 -21.39 -20.14
N ALA A 205 10.08 -22.65 -20.55
CA ALA A 205 9.58 -23.72 -19.69
C ALA A 205 10.43 -23.87 -18.41
N ALA A 206 11.75 -23.94 -18.57
CA ALA A 206 12.69 -24.04 -17.46
C ALA A 206 12.67 -22.80 -16.55
N TRP A 207 12.52 -21.61 -17.13
CA TRP A 207 12.35 -20.37 -16.35
C TRP A 207 11.06 -20.41 -15.53
N SER A 208 9.92 -20.71 -16.17
CA SER A 208 8.62 -20.74 -15.51
C SER A 208 8.57 -21.73 -14.35
N GLU A 209 9.21 -22.89 -14.49
CA GLU A 209 9.37 -23.87 -13.41
C GLU A 209 10.25 -23.33 -12.28
N ALA A 210 11.41 -22.74 -12.61
CA ALA A 210 12.33 -22.22 -11.61
C ALA A 210 11.78 -21.03 -10.81
N VAL A 211 10.93 -20.21 -11.41
CA VAL A 211 10.32 -19.03 -10.76
C VAL A 211 8.86 -19.23 -10.35
N GLU A 212 8.33 -20.45 -10.41
CA GLU A 212 6.90 -20.73 -10.16
C GLU A 212 6.43 -20.19 -8.81
N GLN A 213 7.19 -20.45 -7.74
CA GLN A 213 6.84 -19.98 -6.40
C GLN A 213 6.89 -18.44 -6.29
N VAL A 214 7.86 -17.80 -6.95
CA VAL A 214 7.99 -16.34 -7.00
C VAL A 214 6.82 -15.71 -7.77
N ILE A 215 6.41 -16.32 -8.89
CA ILE A 215 5.22 -15.92 -9.64
C ILE A 215 3.95 -16.14 -8.80
N GLY A 216 3.91 -17.20 -8.00
CA GLY A 216 2.83 -17.44 -7.03
C GLY A 216 2.67 -16.29 -6.03
N ALA A 217 3.78 -15.83 -5.44
CA ALA A 217 3.79 -14.65 -4.55
C ALA A 217 3.35 -13.37 -5.29
N TYR A 218 3.81 -13.18 -6.53
CA TYR A 218 3.40 -12.05 -7.37
C TYR A 218 1.89 -12.05 -7.60
N ASN A 219 1.33 -13.19 -8.00
CA ASN A 219 -0.10 -13.31 -8.27
C ASN A 219 -0.94 -13.03 -7.03
N GLN A 220 -0.48 -13.44 -5.85
CA GLN A 220 -1.17 -13.13 -4.60
C GLN A 220 -1.15 -11.64 -4.28
N ALA A 221 0.01 -10.98 -4.41
CA ALA A 221 0.12 -9.54 -4.21
C ALA A 221 -0.73 -8.76 -5.24
N PHE A 222 -0.75 -9.21 -6.50
CA PHE A 222 -1.56 -8.63 -7.57
C PHE A 222 -3.06 -8.80 -7.31
N GLN A 223 -3.50 -9.98 -6.86
CA GLN A 223 -4.91 -10.22 -6.49
C GLN A 223 -5.34 -9.35 -5.32
N LEU A 224 -4.46 -9.05 -4.37
CA LEU A 224 -4.75 -8.12 -3.28
C LEU A 224 -4.99 -6.70 -3.80
N PHE A 225 -4.28 -6.29 -4.85
CA PHE A 225 -4.55 -5.01 -5.52
C PHE A 225 -5.88 -5.01 -6.26
N ASP A 226 -6.20 -6.09 -6.98
CA ASP A 226 -7.44 -6.21 -7.77
C ASP A 226 -8.69 -6.33 -6.88
N LYS A 227 -8.55 -6.89 -5.67
CA LYS A 227 -9.59 -6.93 -4.65
C LYS A 227 -9.84 -5.53 -4.06
N ARG A 228 -10.58 -4.69 -4.79
CA ARG A 228 -11.17 -3.49 -4.18
C ARG A 228 -12.22 -3.90 -3.15
N SER A 229 -12.18 -3.30 -1.96
CA SER A 229 -13.17 -3.63 -0.94
C SER A 229 -14.58 -3.28 -1.43
N SER A 230 -15.57 -4.11 -1.08
CA SER A 230 -16.97 -3.86 -1.43
C SER A 230 -17.47 -2.50 -0.95
N HIS A 231 -16.88 -2.01 0.14
CA HIS A 231 -17.20 -0.73 0.76
C HIS A 231 -16.58 0.44 -0.01
N TYR A 232 -15.33 0.31 -0.47
CA TYR A 232 -14.71 1.30 -1.33
C TYR A 232 -15.44 1.42 -2.69
N ILE A 233 -15.82 0.30 -3.30
CA ILE A 233 -16.62 0.29 -4.55
C ILE A 233 -17.97 0.98 -4.31
N ALA A 234 -18.64 0.70 -3.18
CA ALA A 234 -19.92 1.33 -2.84
C ALA A 234 -19.76 2.84 -2.58
N TYR A 235 -18.67 3.25 -1.92
CA TYR A 235 -18.31 4.64 -1.69
C TYR A 235 -18.06 5.38 -3.01
N GLU A 236 -17.21 4.84 -3.90
CA GLU A 236 -16.93 5.44 -5.21
C GLU A 236 -18.20 5.52 -6.07
N GLY A 237 -19.02 4.46 -6.09
CA GLY A 237 -20.28 4.47 -6.83
C GLY A 237 -21.26 5.52 -6.31
N SER A 238 -21.32 5.71 -4.99
CA SER A 238 -22.16 6.74 -4.35
C SER A 238 -21.61 8.14 -4.63
N LEU A 239 -20.29 8.33 -4.55
CA LEU A 239 -19.62 9.59 -4.86
C LEU A 239 -19.81 9.99 -6.32
N ALA A 240 -19.65 9.06 -7.26
CA ALA A 240 -19.84 9.32 -8.69
C ALA A 240 -21.30 9.62 -9.05
N ALA A 241 -22.27 9.02 -8.36
CA ALA A 241 -23.69 9.32 -8.54
C ALA A 241 -24.04 10.71 -8.01
N LEU A 242 -23.65 11.02 -6.76
CA LEU A 242 -23.90 12.32 -6.13
C LEU A 242 -23.14 13.44 -6.84
N TYR A 243 -21.91 13.20 -7.30
CA TYR A 243 -21.14 14.16 -8.08
C TYR A 243 -21.85 14.55 -9.36
N ARG A 244 -22.39 13.57 -10.12
CA ARG A 244 -23.16 13.85 -11.34
C ARG A 244 -24.41 14.68 -11.04
N GLU A 245 -25.14 14.32 -9.99
CA GLU A 245 -26.32 15.05 -9.55
C GLU A 245 -26.00 16.50 -9.13
N GLU A 246 -24.94 16.71 -8.35
CA GLU A 246 -24.51 18.05 -7.91
C GLU A 246 -23.92 18.87 -9.05
N LEU A 247 -23.25 18.23 -10.03
CA LEU A 247 -22.74 18.89 -11.22
C LEU A 247 -23.89 19.37 -12.11
N GLU A 248 -24.90 18.53 -12.36
CA GLU A 248 -26.11 18.92 -13.10
C GLU A 248 -26.84 20.08 -12.42
N LYS A 249 -26.99 20.04 -11.09
CA LYS A 249 -27.57 21.14 -10.31
C LYS A 249 -26.73 22.42 -10.39
N SER A 250 -25.42 22.31 -10.28
CA SER A 250 -24.51 23.46 -10.34
C SER A 250 -24.52 24.11 -11.73
N LEU A 251 -24.60 23.30 -12.79
CA LEU A 251 -24.75 23.77 -14.17
C LEU A 251 -26.12 24.41 -14.42
N ALA A 252 -27.18 23.94 -13.75
CA ALA A 252 -28.51 24.54 -13.85
C ALA A 252 -28.67 25.85 -13.05
N THR A 253 -27.82 26.11 -12.06
CA THR A 253 -28.01 27.19 -11.08
C THR A 253 -27.12 28.43 -11.31
N LEU A 254 -26.04 28.36 -12.11
CA LEU A 254 -25.07 29.47 -12.20
C LEU A 254 -25.02 30.15 -13.58
N ASN A 255 -25.55 31.37 -13.61
CA ASN A 255 -24.85 32.53 -14.19
C ASN A 255 -23.73 32.94 -13.21
N VAL A 256 -22.54 33.27 -13.73
CA VAL A 256 -21.38 33.94 -13.07
C VAL A 256 -20.13 33.08 -12.76
N SER A 257 -19.02 33.71 -13.14
CA SER A 257 -17.61 33.34 -13.23
C SER A 257 -16.84 33.24 -11.91
N THR A 258 -17.08 32.23 -11.07
CA THR A 258 -16.16 31.95 -9.95
C THR A 258 -15.99 30.46 -9.66
N THR A 259 -14.76 29.96 -9.86
CA THR A 259 -14.23 28.62 -9.52
C THR A 259 -14.92 27.46 -10.26
N SER A 260 -14.14 26.44 -10.66
CA SER A 260 -14.69 25.38 -11.53
C SER A 260 -15.91 24.71 -10.85
N PRO A 261 -17.07 24.63 -11.54
CA PRO A 261 -18.27 23.98 -11.02
C PRO A 261 -18.03 22.55 -10.52
N GLU A 262 -17.05 21.88 -11.11
CA GLU A 262 -16.56 20.54 -10.77
C GLU A 262 -16.03 20.47 -9.33
N HIS A 263 -15.24 21.44 -8.88
CA HIS A 263 -14.70 21.45 -7.51
C HIS A 263 -15.80 21.63 -6.46
N ILE A 264 -16.80 22.47 -6.75
CA ILE A 264 -17.95 22.69 -5.85
C ILE A 264 -18.83 21.45 -5.81
N ALA A 265 -19.17 20.88 -6.96
CA ALA A 265 -19.95 19.65 -7.05
C ALA A 265 -19.28 18.48 -6.32
N MET A 266 -17.95 18.32 -6.47
CA MET A 266 -17.19 17.29 -5.76
C MET A 266 -17.20 17.51 -4.24
N ARG A 267 -17.09 18.75 -3.78
CA ARG A 267 -17.15 19.09 -2.35
C ARG A 267 -18.53 18.81 -1.76
N LEU A 268 -19.60 19.22 -2.44
CA LEU A 268 -20.99 18.99 -2.02
C LEU A 268 -21.33 17.49 -2.03
N ALA A 269 -20.89 16.74 -3.05
CA ALA A 269 -21.05 15.30 -3.10
C ALA A 269 -20.40 14.61 -1.90
N ARG A 270 -19.16 14.99 -1.54
CA ARG A 270 -18.48 14.46 -0.34
C ARG A 270 -19.21 14.81 0.96
N LEU A 271 -19.68 16.05 1.11
CA LEU A 271 -20.46 16.47 2.27
C LEU A 271 -21.76 15.67 2.41
N ARG A 272 -22.43 15.37 1.29
CA ARG A 272 -23.66 14.57 1.30
C ARG A 272 -23.44 13.11 1.66
N ILE A 273 -22.30 12.51 1.31
CA ILE A 273 -21.99 11.13 1.72
C ILE A 273 -21.83 11.04 3.24
N GLY A 274 -21.36 12.11 3.89
CA GLY A 274 -21.16 12.15 5.34
C GLY A 274 -19.96 11.32 5.82
N GLU A 275 -19.20 10.73 4.90
CA GLU A 275 -17.94 10.04 5.18
C GLU A 275 -16.78 10.86 4.61
N THR A 276 -16.15 11.64 5.48
CA THR A 276 -14.82 12.19 5.21
C THR A 276 -13.90 11.83 6.37
N PRO A 277 -12.74 11.21 6.11
CA PRO A 277 -12.15 10.93 4.79
C PRO A 277 -12.70 9.66 4.11
N PRO A 278 -12.49 9.50 2.78
CA PRO A 278 -12.80 8.25 2.07
C PRO A 278 -12.12 7.06 2.76
N PRO A 279 -12.62 5.82 2.59
CA PRO A 279 -12.01 4.63 3.18
C PRO A 279 -10.49 4.62 2.91
N ARG A 280 -9.69 4.79 3.96
CA ARG A 280 -8.22 4.89 3.87
C ARG A 280 -7.53 3.54 4.05
N THR A 281 -8.24 2.59 4.65
CA THR A 281 -7.78 1.26 5.03
C THR A 281 -7.20 0.49 3.84
N ASP A 282 -7.88 0.50 2.69
CA ASP A 282 -7.42 -0.21 1.49
C ASP A 282 -6.08 0.34 0.97
N LYS A 283 -5.89 1.67 0.97
CA LYS A 283 -4.74 2.32 0.31
C LYS A 283 -3.40 1.90 0.91
N ARG A 284 -3.35 1.63 2.22
CA ARG A 284 -2.14 1.11 2.87
C ARG A 284 -1.71 -0.21 2.26
N PHE A 285 -2.62 -1.18 2.24
CA PHE A 285 -2.31 -2.53 1.75
C PHE A 285 -2.09 -2.55 0.24
N LEU A 286 -2.74 -1.67 -0.51
CA LEU A 286 -2.45 -1.46 -1.93
C LEU A 286 -1.00 -1.01 -2.13
N ILE A 287 -0.52 0.00 -1.40
CA ILE A 287 0.88 0.46 -1.49
C ILE A 287 1.85 -0.65 -1.07
N GLU A 288 1.54 -1.39 0.01
CA GLU A 288 2.41 -2.48 0.45
C GLU A 288 2.42 -3.66 -0.54
N SER A 289 1.33 -3.90 -1.29
CA SER A 289 1.31 -4.88 -2.38
C SER A 289 2.25 -4.49 -3.53
N PHE A 290 2.33 -3.20 -3.86
CA PHE A 290 3.30 -2.68 -4.81
C PHE A 290 4.72 -2.99 -4.34
N TRP A 291 5.02 -2.86 -3.05
CA TRP A 291 6.36 -3.12 -2.54
C TRP A 291 6.78 -4.56 -2.81
N VAL A 292 5.90 -5.53 -2.52
CA VAL A 292 6.15 -6.96 -2.82
C VAL A 292 6.34 -7.19 -4.32
N ILE A 293 5.50 -6.58 -5.15
CA ILE A 293 5.57 -6.69 -6.62
C ILE A 293 6.89 -6.14 -7.15
N ILE A 294 7.30 -4.94 -6.71
CA ILE A 294 8.55 -4.30 -7.11
C ILE A 294 9.74 -5.17 -6.69
N GLU A 295 9.74 -5.70 -5.47
CA GLU A 295 10.80 -6.60 -5.00
C GLU A 295 10.92 -7.86 -5.85
N ILE A 296 9.79 -8.44 -6.25
CA ILE A 296 9.77 -9.58 -7.17
C ILE A 296 10.35 -9.18 -8.53
N LEU A 297 9.97 -8.03 -9.08
CA LEU A 297 10.50 -7.57 -10.37
C LEU A 297 12.01 -7.32 -10.32
N LEU A 298 12.52 -6.73 -9.24
CA LEU A 298 13.96 -6.54 -9.02
C LEU A 298 14.68 -7.89 -8.85
N LEU A 299 14.08 -8.87 -8.16
CA LEU A 299 14.63 -10.22 -8.05
C LEU A 299 14.69 -10.90 -9.43
N LEU A 300 13.58 -10.93 -10.16
CA LEU A 300 13.49 -11.56 -11.47
C LEU A 300 14.39 -10.86 -12.50
N GLY A 301 14.52 -9.53 -12.45
CA GLY A 301 15.43 -8.77 -13.30
C GLY A 301 16.89 -9.17 -13.11
N ARG A 302 17.32 -9.33 -11.86
CA ARG A 302 18.67 -9.85 -11.53
C ARG A 302 18.87 -11.29 -11.96
N MET A 303 17.85 -12.13 -11.79
CA MET A 303 17.91 -13.51 -12.26
C MET A 303 18.02 -13.58 -13.79
N ALA A 304 17.25 -12.77 -14.52
CA ALA A 304 17.34 -12.65 -15.99
C ALA A 304 18.71 -12.13 -16.46
N GLN A 305 19.31 -11.20 -15.72
CA GLN A 305 20.69 -10.78 -15.94
C GLN A 305 21.65 -11.96 -15.78
N ARG A 306 21.49 -12.78 -14.73
CA ARG A 306 22.31 -13.98 -14.54
C ARG A 306 22.15 -14.99 -15.67
N CYS A 307 20.93 -15.15 -16.20
CA CYS A 307 20.67 -15.96 -17.39
C CYS A 307 21.49 -15.47 -18.59
N SER A 308 21.51 -14.14 -18.83
CA SER A 308 22.27 -13.54 -19.93
C SER A 308 23.77 -13.83 -19.82
N GLU A 309 24.33 -13.78 -18.61
CA GLU A 309 25.75 -14.07 -18.34
C GLU A 309 26.10 -15.53 -18.60
N LEU A 310 25.27 -16.46 -18.12
CA LEU A 310 25.45 -17.89 -18.34
C LEU A 310 25.35 -18.26 -19.81
N LEU A 311 24.53 -17.54 -20.57
CA LEU A 311 24.33 -17.73 -22.00
C LEU A 311 25.28 -16.88 -22.85
N SER A 312 26.32 -16.27 -22.27
CA SER A 312 27.29 -15.43 -22.99
C SER A 312 27.94 -16.12 -24.20
N SER A 313 28.09 -17.45 -24.17
CA SER A 313 28.55 -18.25 -25.32
C SER A 313 27.59 -18.23 -26.51
N ARG A 314 26.29 -17.99 -26.27
CA ARG A 314 25.22 -17.87 -27.27
C ARG A 314 24.78 -16.42 -27.40
N LYS A 315 25.45 -15.69 -28.30
CA LYS A 315 25.27 -14.24 -28.49
C LYS A 315 23.79 -13.80 -28.61
N ASN A 316 22.97 -14.53 -29.38
CA ASN A 316 21.56 -14.19 -29.54
C ASN A 316 20.75 -14.39 -28.25
N ASP A 317 20.87 -15.55 -27.61
CA ASP A 317 20.14 -15.86 -26.38
C ASP A 317 20.54 -14.90 -25.25
N ALA A 318 21.84 -14.61 -25.10
CA ALA A 318 22.33 -13.63 -24.13
C ALA A 318 21.69 -12.25 -24.35
N LYS A 319 21.53 -11.81 -25.60
CA LYS A 319 20.88 -10.54 -25.93
C LYS A 319 19.39 -10.53 -25.59
N LEU A 320 18.67 -11.61 -25.88
CA LEU A 320 17.24 -11.71 -25.56
C LEU A 320 16.99 -11.69 -24.04
N TRP A 321 17.80 -12.42 -23.28
CA TRP A 321 17.76 -12.38 -21.81
C TRP A 321 18.17 -11.03 -21.24
N ARG A 322 19.13 -10.36 -21.88
CA ARG A 322 19.51 -8.99 -21.52
C ARG A 322 18.34 -8.02 -21.69
N ASP A 323 17.67 -8.06 -22.84
CA ASP A 323 16.51 -7.20 -23.14
C ASP A 323 15.35 -7.49 -22.18
N PHE A 324 15.16 -8.75 -21.78
CA PHE A 324 14.17 -9.14 -20.78
C PHE A 324 14.52 -8.59 -19.38
N ALA A 325 15.79 -8.67 -18.96
CA ALA A 325 16.24 -8.08 -17.69
C ALA A 325 16.00 -6.56 -17.64
N TYR A 326 16.32 -5.83 -18.72
CA TYR A 326 16.02 -4.40 -18.83
C TYR A 326 14.52 -4.11 -18.72
N PHE A 327 13.69 -4.93 -19.37
CA PHE A 327 12.25 -4.78 -19.29
C PHE A 327 11.75 -4.95 -17.84
N LEU A 328 12.19 -5.98 -17.12
CA LEU A 328 11.78 -6.23 -15.73
C LEU A 328 12.20 -5.11 -14.78
N LEU A 329 13.46 -4.68 -14.84
CA LEU A 329 13.96 -3.57 -14.01
C LEU A 329 13.27 -2.24 -14.38
N GLY A 330 12.98 -2.02 -15.65
CA GLY A 330 12.20 -0.88 -16.12
C GLY A 330 10.77 -0.88 -15.57
N GLN A 331 10.09 -2.04 -15.56
CA GLN A 331 8.76 -2.16 -14.95
C GLN A 331 8.80 -1.95 -13.43
N ALA A 332 9.85 -2.44 -12.74
CA ALA A 332 10.04 -2.18 -11.31
C ALA A 332 10.11 -0.67 -11.02
N LYS A 333 10.81 0.09 -11.86
CA LYS A 333 10.86 1.56 -11.77
C LYS A 333 9.48 2.19 -11.98
N VAL A 334 8.76 1.79 -13.04
CA VAL A 334 7.42 2.31 -13.34
C VAL A 334 6.45 2.06 -12.20
N ASP A 335 6.43 0.84 -11.66
CA ASP A 335 5.56 0.47 -10.55
C ASP A 335 5.97 1.17 -9.23
N ALA A 336 7.27 1.40 -9.00
CA ALA A 336 7.72 2.23 -7.88
C ALA A 336 7.26 3.68 -7.99
N GLN A 337 7.23 4.26 -9.19
CA GLN A 337 6.69 5.60 -9.43
C GLN A 337 5.18 5.65 -9.18
N LYS A 338 4.42 4.65 -9.64
CA LYS A 338 2.98 4.55 -9.36
C LYS A 338 2.70 4.45 -7.85
N ALA A 339 3.47 3.61 -7.14
CA ALA A 339 3.37 3.46 -5.69
C ALA A 339 3.70 4.78 -4.95
N LEU A 340 4.67 5.55 -5.44
CA LEU A 340 5.00 6.87 -4.91
C LEU A 340 3.86 7.87 -5.11
N ASN A 341 3.28 7.93 -6.32
CA ASN A 341 2.15 8.80 -6.63
C ASN A 341 0.95 8.46 -5.74
N MET A 342 0.66 7.17 -5.54
CA MET A 342 -0.40 6.71 -4.63
C MET A 342 -0.12 7.08 -3.17
N ALA A 343 1.13 6.95 -2.71
CA ALA A 343 1.51 7.31 -1.35
C ALA A 343 1.37 8.83 -1.10
N GLN A 344 1.77 9.66 -2.07
CA GLN A 344 1.60 11.11 -2.02
C GLN A 344 0.11 11.51 -2.02
N ALA A 345 -0.70 10.90 -2.89
CA ALA A 345 -2.15 11.12 -2.93
C ALA A 345 -2.89 10.61 -1.68
N SER A 346 -2.24 9.75 -0.88
CA SER A 346 -2.76 9.26 0.39
C SER A 346 -2.29 10.07 1.59
N GLU A 347 -1.48 11.12 1.38
CA GLU A 347 -0.90 11.97 2.43
C GLU A 347 -0.09 11.19 3.49
N SER A 348 0.37 9.97 3.17
CA SER A 348 1.13 9.13 4.10
C SER A 348 2.63 9.35 3.92
N HIS A 349 3.17 10.30 4.67
CA HIS A 349 4.55 10.76 4.55
C HIS A 349 5.61 9.67 4.71
N ARG A 350 5.45 8.75 5.69
CA ARG A 350 6.39 7.64 5.88
C ARG A 350 6.40 6.69 4.69
N LYS A 351 5.22 6.38 4.14
CA LYS A 351 5.09 5.54 2.93
C LYS A 351 5.64 6.25 1.70
N THR A 352 5.51 7.57 1.61
CA THR A 352 6.19 8.37 0.57
C THR A 352 7.70 8.19 0.64
N VAL A 353 8.30 8.23 1.83
CA VAL A 353 9.74 7.98 2.02
C VAL A 353 10.11 6.54 1.61
N SER A 354 9.32 5.54 2.03
CA SER A 354 9.52 4.14 1.65
C SER A 354 9.45 3.92 0.13
N CYS A 355 8.45 4.50 -0.54
CA CYS A 355 8.31 4.41 -2.00
C CYS A 355 9.47 5.13 -2.72
N ASN A 356 9.97 6.25 -2.20
CA ASN A 356 11.16 6.90 -2.74
C ASN A 356 12.41 6.02 -2.61
N LEU A 357 12.57 5.29 -1.50
CA LEU A 357 13.68 4.35 -1.35
C LEU A 357 13.61 3.21 -2.38
N LEU A 358 12.41 2.66 -2.61
CA LEU A 358 12.20 1.63 -3.65
C LEU A 358 12.46 2.18 -5.05
N LEU A 359 12.01 3.40 -5.34
CA LEU A 359 12.28 4.06 -6.63
C LEU A 359 13.78 4.26 -6.85
N LEU A 360 14.48 4.84 -5.87
CA LEU A 360 15.94 5.02 -5.91
C LEU A 360 16.66 3.69 -6.15
N ARG A 361 16.20 2.62 -5.49
CA ARG A 361 16.78 1.29 -5.69
C ARG A 361 16.55 0.76 -7.10
N ALA A 362 15.34 0.86 -7.63
CA ALA A 362 15.02 0.40 -8.98
C ALA A 362 15.80 1.18 -10.04
N GLU A 363 15.91 2.50 -9.89
CA GLU A 363 16.71 3.35 -10.79
C GLU A 363 18.19 3.02 -10.73
N MET A 364 18.73 2.80 -9.52
CA MET A 364 20.14 2.48 -9.33
C MET A 364 20.48 1.09 -9.88
N ASP A 365 19.65 0.08 -9.64
CA ASP A 365 19.88 -1.28 -10.17
C ASP A 365 19.83 -1.26 -11.71
N LEU A 366 18.88 -0.50 -12.30
CA LEU A 366 18.83 -0.30 -13.75
C LEU A 366 20.09 0.43 -14.28
N ALA A 367 20.54 1.50 -13.61
CA ALA A 367 21.74 2.25 -14.00
C ALA A 367 23.02 1.39 -13.88
N ARG A 368 23.15 0.60 -12.81
CA ARG A 368 24.26 -0.34 -12.61
C ARG A 368 24.28 -1.39 -13.72
N TYR A 369 23.11 -1.89 -14.11
CA TYR A 369 23.01 -2.87 -15.17
C TYR A 369 23.40 -2.28 -16.54
N HIS A 370 22.93 -1.06 -16.86
CA HIS A 370 23.37 -0.33 -18.05
C HIS A 370 24.89 -0.14 -18.08
N LEU A 371 25.49 0.27 -16.97
CA LEU A 371 26.93 0.45 -16.85
C LEU A 371 27.68 -0.87 -17.07
N LYS A 372 27.21 -1.96 -16.45
CA LYS A 372 27.79 -3.29 -16.63
C LYS A 372 27.79 -3.73 -18.09
N ASP A 373 26.66 -3.54 -18.76
CA ASP A 373 26.49 -3.89 -20.16
C ASP A 373 27.44 -3.09 -21.05
N GLN A 374 27.58 -1.78 -20.80
CA GLN A 374 28.54 -0.92 -21.52
C GLN A 374 30.00 -1.34 -21.30
N ILE A 375 30.38 -1.73 -20.08
CA ILE A 375 31.73 -2.24 -19.76
C ILE A 375 31.99 -3.57 -20.49
N SER A 376 30.96 -4.40 -20.64
CA SER A 376 31.09 -5.76 -21.20
C SER A 376 30.99 -5.79 -22.72
N ALA A 377 30.42 -4.76 -23.35
CA ALA A 377 30.12 -4.73 -24.78
C ALA A 377 31.27 -4.18 -25.66
N GLN A 378 32.17 -3.37 -25.12
CA GLN A 378 33.22 -2.68 -25.88
C GLN A 378 34.58 -2.74 -25.17
N GLU A 379 35.66 -2.67 -25.94
CA GLU A 379 37.00 -2.53 -25.38
C GLU A 379 37.13 -1.22 -24.61
N MET A 380 37.66 -1.33 -23.40
CA MET A 380 37.75 -0.23 -22.44
C MET A 380 38.96 0.66 -22.72
N THR A 381 38.83 1.57 -23.70
CA THR A 381 39.84 2.60 -23.99
C THR A 381 39.88 3.66 -22.88
N THR A 382 41.01 4.37 -22.74
CA THR A 382 41.19 5.40 -21.71
C THR A 382 40.13 6.50 -21.79
N GLY A 383 39.83 7.02 -22.99
CA GLY A 383 38.79 8.03 -23.19
C GLY A 383 37.38 7.53 -22.86
N ARG A 384 37.07 6.25 -23.14
CA ARG A 384 35.78 5.65 -22.78
C ARG A 384 35.63 5.47 -21.27
N LYS A 385 36.72 5.11 -20.57
CA LYS A 385 36.73 5.05 -19.10
C LYS A 385 36.41 6.40 -18.50
N GLU A 386 37.02 7.48 -19.00
CA GLU A 386 36.75 8.84 -18.54
C GLU A 386 35.29 9.27 -18.80
N GLU A 387 34.74 8.95 -19.97
CA GLU A 387 33.35 9.22 -20.30
C GLU A 387 32.37 8.49 -19.35
N LEU A 388 32.61 7.21 -19.11
CA LEU A 388 31.79 6.39 -18.21
C LEU A 388 31.95 6.82 -16.75
N GLU A 389 33.15 7.19 -16.30
CA GLU A 389 33.36 7.78 -14.97
C GLU A 389 32.61 9.11 -14.82
N GLY A 390 32.63 9.96 -15.86
CA GLY A 390 31.87 11.21 -15.88
C GLY A 390 30.36 10.98 -15.83
N ALA A 391 29.85 10.03 -16.60
CA ALA A 391 28.43 9.64 -16.57
C ALA A 391 28.03 9.04 -15.21
N HIS A 392 28.89 8.18 -14.64
CA HIS A 392 28.72 7.60 -13.31
C HIS A 392 28.63 8.68 -12.22
N ALA A 393 29.54 9.66 -12.25
CA ALA A 393 29.54 10.77 -11.30
C ALA A 393 28.28 11.64 -11.41
N ARG A 394 27.85 11.99 -12.64
CA ARG A 394 26.62 12.78 -12.86
C ARG A 394 25.39 12.07 -12.32
N THR A 395 25.24 10.77 -12.60
CA THR A 395 24.13 9.96 -12.09
C THR A 395 24.16 9.84 -10.57
N GLY A 396 25.35 9.66 -9.97
CA GLY A 396 25.52 9.66 -8.52
C GLY A 396 25.06 10.97 -7.86
N GLU A 397 25.38 12.11 -8.47
CA GLU A 397 24.93 13.42 -7.96
C GLU A 397 23.42 13.63 -8.11
N VAL A 398 22.79 13.08 -9.15
CA VAL A 398 21.32 13.07 -9.27
C VAL A 398 20.69 12.29 -8.11
N PHE A 399 21.21 11.09 -7.79
CA PHE A 399 20.72 10.31 -6.65
C PHE A 399 20.91 11.04 -5.32
N LYS A 400 22.09 11.61 -5.06
CA LYS A 400 22.34 12.40 -3.84
C LYS A 400 21.45 13.64 -3.73
N ARG A 401 21.11 14.27 -4.86
CA ARG A 401 20.15 15.38 -4.88
C ARG A 401 18.75 14.90 -4.50
N HIS A 402 18.27 13.82 -5.12
CA HIS A 402 16.96 13.23 -4.81
C HIS A 402 16.85 12.82 -3.34
N ILE A 403 17.89 12.19 -2.78
CA ILE A 403 17.95 11.83 -1.35
C ILE A 403 17.76 13.07 -0.48
N ARG A 404 18.53 14.14 -0.73
CA ARG A 404 18.43 15.41 0.02
C ARG A 404 17.04 16.05 -0.09
N GLU A 405 16.43 15.99 -1.28
CA GLU A 405 15.08 16.51 -1.51
C GLU A 405 14.04 15.73 -0.70
N VAL A 406 14.13 14.40 -0.67
CA VAL A 406 13.24 13.53 0.14
C VAL A 406 13.42 13.81 1.63
N GLU A 407 14.66 13.87 2.11
CA GLU A 407 14.94 14.18 3.52
C GLU A 407 14.39 15.56 3.92
N GLN A 408 14.61 16.58 3.08
CA GLN A 408 14.15 17.93 3.35
C GLN A 408 12.63 18.04 3.28
N SER A 409 11.99 17.40 2.30
CA SER A 409 10.53 17.33 2.17
C SER A 409 9.89 16.67 3.39
N TYR A 410 10.47 15.57 3.88
CA TYR A 410 10.02 14.90 5.09
C TYR A 410 10.21 15.81 6.31
N ARG A 411 11.39 16.42 6.52
CA ARG A 411 11.66 17.31 7.65
C ARG A 411 10.73 18.52 7.72
N ARG A 412 10.37 19.10 6.57
CA ARG A 412 9.46 20.26 6.47
C ARG A 412 8.04 19.97 6.99
N GLN A 413 7.65 18.71 7.14
CA GLN A 413 6.35 18.31 7.68
C GLN A 413 6.30 18.30 9.22
N PHE A 414 7.42 18.60 9.91
CA PHE A 414 7.53 18.54 11.36
C PHE A 414 7.98 19.88 11.94
N SER A 415 7.38 20.26 13.08
CA SER A 415 7.77 21.45 13.84
C SER A 415 9.16 21.29 14.47
N ALA A 416 9.80 22.38 14.89
CA ALA A 416 11.16 22.37 15.43
C ALA A 416 11.32 21.41 16.65
N SER A 417 10.29 21.27 17.49
CA SER A 417 10.30 20.35 18.63
C SER A 417 10.19 18.87 18.25
N GLU A 418 9.61 18.55 17.09
CA GLU A 418 9.36 17.17 16.63
C GLU A 418 10.44 16.67 15.66
N GLN A 419 11.30 17.56 15.16
CA GLN A 419 12.34 17.22 14.19
C GLN A 419 13.34 16.20 14.71
N SER A 420 13.61 16.17 16.03
CA SER A 420 14.55 15.20 16.61
C SER A 420 14.09 13.75 16.38
N GLU A 421 12.86 13.41 16.78
CA GLU A 421 12.30 12.06 16.62
C GLU A 421 12.10 11.70 15.13
N ALA A 422 11.63 12.67 14.32
CA ALA A 422 11.48 12.49 12.89
C ALA A 422 12.82 12.19 12.20
N ASN A 423 13.91 12.85 12.63
CA ASN A 423 15.26 12.62 12.11
C ASN A 423 15.80 11.25 12.51
N VAL A 424 15.51 10.77 13.73
CA VAL A 424 15.87 9.40 14.15
C VAL A 424 15.18 8.38 13.26
N TRP A 425 13.86 8.51 13.07
CA TRP A 425 13.13 7.59 12.20
C TRP A 425 13.65 7.64 10.76
N LEU A 426 13.84 8.84 10.20
CA LEU A 426 14.35 9.03 8.84
C LEU A 426 15.75 8.44 8.68
N ARG A 427 16.64 8.61 9.66
CA ARG A 427 17.99 8.03 9.62
C ARG A 427 17.93 6.51 9.59
N THR A 428 17.12 5.90 10.45
CA THR A 428 17.01 4.44 10.58
C THR A 428 16.34 3.79 9.36
N ASN A 429 15.28 4.39 8.83
CA ASN A 429 14.42 3.76 7.79
C ASN A 429 14.75 4.22 6.36
N PHE A 430 15.53 5.29 6.20
CA PHE A 430 15.89 5.84 4.90
C PHE A 430 17.40 6.06 4.80
N GLY A 431 17.97 6.86 5.71
CA GLY A 431 19.37 7.29 5.66
C GLY A 431 20.38 6.15 5.59
N VAL A 432 20.28 5.15 6.47
CA VAL A 432 21.17 3.98 6.48
C VAL A 432 21.10 3.21 5.15
N HIS A 433 19.92 3.11 4.55
CA HIS A 433 19.74 2.40 3.29
C HIS A 433 20.21 3.21 2.08
N THR A 434 19.95 4.50 2.06
CA THR A 434 20.46 5.38 1.00
C THR A 434 21.97 5.48 1.04
N ASP A 435 22.59 5.50 2.23
CA ASP A 435 24.05 5.45 2.37
C ASP A 435 24.61 4.16 1.77
N THR A 436 23.95 3.03 2.07
CA THR A 436 24.33 1.73 1.52
C THR A 436 24.20 1.70 -0.01
N LEU A 437 23.13 2.30 -0.57
CA LEU A 437 22.93 2.43 -2.02
C LEU A 437 23.98 3.34 -2.66
N ILE A 438 24.32 4.47 -2.05
CA ILE A 438 25.37 5.35 -2.56
C ILE A 438 26.74 4.66 -2.49
N GLN A 439 27.01 3.91 -1.41
CA GLN A 439 28.24 3.13 -1.31
C GLN A 439 28.33 2.07 -2.42
N THR A 440 27.26 1.32 -2.70
CA THR A 440 27.29 0.33 -3.80
C THR A 440 27.44 0.99 -5.16
N TRP A 441 26.85 2.17 -5.34
CA TRP A 441 27.06 2.97 -6.54
C TRP A 441 28.52 3.38 -6.67
N ASP A 442 29.13 3.93 -5.63
CA ASP A 442 30.53 4.38 -5.65
C ASP A 442 31.51 3.22 -5.83
N GLU A 443 31.21 2.04 -5.30
CA GLU A 443 31.99 0.81 -5.54
C GLU A 443 32.01 0.42 -7.02
N THR A 444 30.94 0.69 -7.79
CA THR A 444 30.92 0.41 -9.24
C THR A 444 31.93 1.25 -10.03
N LYS A 445 32.42 2.37 -9.47
CA LYS A 445 33.53 3.13 -10.06
C LYS A 445 34.80 2.30 -10.18
N LYS A 446 35.06 1.38 -9.23
CA LYS A 446 36.20 0.45 -9.31
C LYS A 446 36.08 -0.45 -10.54
N SER A 447 34.88 -0.94 -10.83
CA SER A 447 34.60 -1.77 -12.01
C SER A 447 34.84 -1.01 -13.32
N ILE A 448 34.54 0.29 -13.39
CA ILE A 448 34.86 1.13 -14.55
C ILE A 448 36.38 1.23 -14.75
N ARG A 449 37.12 1.53 -13.68
CA ARG A 449 38.59 1.69 -13.72
C ARG A 449 39.31 0.43 -14.18
N LEU A 450 38.92 -0.69 -13.57
CA LEU A 450 39.49 -2.01 -13.88
C LEU A 450 39.06 -2.51 -15.27
N GLY A 451 37.98 -1.96 -15.84
CA GLY A 451 37.44 -2.42 -17.13
C GLY A 451 36.82 -3.82 -17.05
N THR A 452 36.65 -4.36 -15.84
CA THR A 452 36.04 -5.65 -15.56
C THR A 452 34.99 -5.46 -14.49
N TRP A 453 33.81 -6.05 -14.69
CA TRP A 453 32.77 -6.00 -13.67
C TRP A 453 33.16 -6.83 -12.45
N TYR A 454 33.49 -6.17 -11.35
CA TYR A 454 33.72 -6.82 -10.06
C TYR A 454 32.44 -6.75 -9.23
N ALA A 455 31.85 -7.91 -8.92
CA ALA A 455 30.73 -8.01 -8.01
C ALA A 455 31.27 -8.03 -6.56
N THR A 456 31.35 -6.88 -5.92
CA THR A 456 31.54 -6.82 -4.46
C THR A 456 30.21 -7.15 -3.80
N VAL A 457 30.13 -8.36 -3.23
CA VAL A 457 29.09 -8.87 -2.32
C VAL A 457 27.67 -9.00 -2.94
N THR A 458 27.09 -10.20 -2.82
CA THR A 458 25.70 -10.49 -3.15
C THR A 458 24.76 -9.64 -2.28
N ASP A 459 23.79 -8.99 -2.91
CA ASP A 459 22.74 -8.16 -2.28
C ASP A 459 21.84 -8.91 -1.24
N GLU A 460 22.13 -10.18 -0.95
CA GLU A 460 21.51 -10.95 0.13
C GLU A 460 21.83 -10.36 1.51
N GLU A 461 23.01 -9.77 1.71
CA GLU A 461 23.40 -9.15 2.98
C GLU A 461 22.81 -7.73 3.19
N LYS A 462 22.22 -7.13 2.14
CA LYS A 462 21.57 -5.80 2.18
C LYS A 462 20.04 -5.88 2.23
N MET A 463 19.53 -7.07 2.57
CA MET A 463 18.10 -7.38 2.77
C MET A 463 17.52 -6.76 4.07
N SER A 464 18.27 -5.87 4.71
CA SER A 464 17.81 -5.06 5.83
C SER A 464 16.75 -4.03 5.44
N ILE A 465 16.50 -3.74 4.16
CA ILE A 465 15.43 -2.79 3.76
C ILE A 465 14.03 -3.36 4.07
N VAL A 466 13.81 -4.65 3.84
CA VAL A 466 12.54 -5.33 4.19
C VAL A 466 12.40 -5.47 5.71
N LYS A 467 13.50 -5.77 6.40
CA LYS A 467 13.55 -5.78 7.87
C LYS A 467 13.37 -4.38 8.48
N ALA A 468 13.85 -3.33 7.81
CA ALA A 468 13.72 -1.94 8.26
C ALA A 468 12.29 -1.41 8.15
N PHE A 469 11.46 -2.00 7.29
CA PHE A 469 10.03 -1.73 7.35
C PHE A 469 9.33 -2.32 8.59
N GLY A 470 10.04 -3.00 9.50
CA GLY A 470 9.55 -3.31 10.84
C GLY A 470 8.29 -4.18 10.85
N PHE A 471 8.12 -5.05 9.86
CA PHE A 471 6.93 -5.90 9.74
C PHE A 471 7.01 -7.19 10.58
N TYR A 472 8.12 -7.42 11.28
CA TYR A 472 8.37 -8.63 12.07
C TYR A 472 8.19 -8.40 13.57
N HIS A 473 6.96 -8.20 14.05
CA HIS A 473 6.77 -8.18 15.50
C HIS A 473 5.58 -9.02 15.91
N VAL A 474 5.90 -10.17 16.52
CA VAL A 474 5.11 -10.81 17.56
C VAL A 474 4.97 -9.78 18.68
N GLY A 475 3.96 -8.92 18.58
CA GLY A 475 3.73 -7.86 19.53
C GLY A 475 2.25 -7.72 19.82
N HIS A 476 1.96 -7.15 20.99
CA HIS A 476 0.58 -6.87 21.34
C HIS A 476 0.15 -5.63 20.56
N PHE A 477 -1.00 -5.74 19.90
CA PHE A 477 -1.54 -4.70 19.05
C PHE A 477 -2.35 -3.72 19.88
N TYR A 478 -2.24 -2.44 19.54
CA TYR A 478 -2.87 -1.33 20.23
C TYR A 478 -3.34 -0.28 19.20
N ARG A 479 -4.17 0.65 19.65
CA ARG A 479 -4.64 1.78 18.84
C ARG A 479 -4.42 3.08 19.56
N CYS A 480 -3.99 4.07 18.79
CA CYS A 480 -3.91 5.44 19.26
C CYS A 480 -5.30 6.08 19.38
N PRO A 481 -5.44 7.27 20.01
CA PRO A 481 -6.72 7.99 20.10
C PRO A 481 -7.39 8.25 18.74
N ASN A 482 -6.61 8.37 17.67
CA ASN A 482 -7.11 8.57 16.31
C ASN A 482 -7.23 7.26 15.50
N GLY A 483 -7.15 6.10 16.15
CA GLY A 483 -7.48 4.79 15.56
C GLY A 483 -6.41 4.05 14.78
N HIS A 484 -5.27 4.68 14.51
CA HIS A 484 -4.17 4.01 13.83
C HIS A 484 -3.63 2.85 14.67
N PRO A 485 -3.51 1.65 14.10
CA PRO A 485 -2.95 0.50 14.79
C PRO A 485 -1.44 0.68 14.97
N TYR A 486 -0.93 0.32 16.15
CA TYR A 486 0.49 0.25 16.47
C TYR A 486 0.79 -0.98 17.32
N VAL A 487 2.06 -1.34 17.44
CA VAL A 487 2.50 -2.58 18.10
C VAL A 487 3.48 -2.23 19.22
N ILE A 488 3.31 -2.85 20.39
CA ILE A 488 4.32 -2.83 21.46
C ILE A 488 5.06 -4.17 21.42
N THR A 489 6.37 -4.11 21.20
CA THR A 489 7.18 -5.24 20.72
C THR A 489 7.90 -6.02 21.82
N GLU A 490 8.45 -5.39 22.86
CA GLU A 490 9.38 -6.06 23.78
C GLU A 490 8.71 -6.91 24.88
N CYS A 491 7.86 -6.30 25.71
CA CYS A 491 7.23 -6.98 26.86
C CYS A 491 5.71 -7.17 26.72
N GLY A 492 5.11 -6.61 25.67
CA GLY A 492 3.67 -6.69 25.44
C GLY A 492 2.78 -5.85 26.36
N GLY A 493 3.40 -4.96 27.16
CA GLY A 493 2.75 -3.99 28.02
C GLY A 493 3.36 -2.60 27.82
N ALA A 494 2.58 -1.55 28.09
CA ALA A 494 3.03 -0.17 27.89
C ALA A 494 4.00 0.25 29.00
N MET A 495 5.30 0.33 28.69
CA MET A 495 6.36 0.74 29.63
C MET A 495 6.90 2.14 29.37
N GLN A 496 6.64 2.66 28.18
CA GLN A 496 7.03 3.99 27.77
C GLN A 496 5.92 4.61 26.92
N GLU A 497 5.72 5.91 27.08
CA GLU A 497 4.88 6.69 26.17
C GLU A 497 5.67 7.05 24.90
N SER A 498 4.98 7.00 23.76
CA SER A 498 5.50 7.37 22.45
C SER A 498 4.41 8.12 21.68
N ARG A 499 4.62 8.39 20.39
CA ARG A 499 3.63 9.05 19.53
C ARG A 499 3.23 8.15 18.38
N CYS A 500 1.94 8.18 18.05
CA CYS A 500 1.40 7.38 16.97
C CYS A 500 2.17 7.67 15.68
N PRO A 501 2.66 6.62 14.98
CA PRO A 501 3.48 6.79 13.79
C PRO A 501 2.74 7.45 12.61
N GLU A 502 1.40 7.43 12.64
CA GLU A 502 0.54 7.94 11.58
C GLU A 502 -0.08 9.31 11.93
N CYS A 503 -0.46 9.57 13.19
CA CYS A 503 -1.15 10.83 13.57
C CYS A 503 -0.60 11.57 14.79
N ARG A 504 0.47 11.08 15.40
CA ARG A 504 1.14 11.71 16.56
C ARG A 504 0.33 11.87 17.84
N ALA A 505 -0.91 11.36 17.88
CA ALA A 505 -1.64 11.19 19.12
C ALA A 505 -0.78 10.37 20.10
N PRO A 506 -0.77 10.72 21.40
CA PRO A 506 0.07 10.03 22.38
C PRO A 506 -0.30 8.55 22.41
N ILE A 507 0.71 7.68 22.41
CA ILE A 507 0.54 6.22 22.46
C ILE A 507 1.40 5.59 23.55
N GLY A 508 1.13 4.34 23.89
CA GLY A 508 1.86 3.64 24.94
C GLY A 508 1.31 3.95 26.32
N GLY A 509 2.20 4.18 27.29
CA GLY A 509 1.86 4.26 28.72
C GLY A 509 3.04 3.89 29.60
N GLY A 510 2.84 3.74 30.91
CA GLY A 510 3.93 3.48 31.86
C GLY A 510 3.58 2.35 32.83
N SER A 511 4.60 1.68 33.37
CA SER A 511 4.42 0.62 34.39
C SER A 511 3.44 -0.48 33.93
N HIS A 512 3.58 -0.96 32.70
CA HIS A 512 2.67 -1.89 32.00
C HIS A 512 1.21 -1.40 31.83
N THR A 513 0.91 -0.17 32.20
CA THR A 513 -0.43 0.41 32.13
C THR A 513 -0.54 1.25 30.87
N LEU A 514 -1.46 0.88 30.00
CA LEU A 514 -1.78 1.63 28.77
C LEU A 514 -2.43 2.96 29.15
N ARG A 515 -2.14 4.02 28.39
CA ARG A 515 -2.86 5.29 28.53
C ARG A 515 -4.36 5.09 28.35
N SER A 516 -5.16 5.88 29.06
CA SER A 516 -6.63 5.80 29.03
C SER A 516 -7.24 6.17 27.68
N ASP A 517 -6.53 6.97 26.88
CA ASP A 517 -6.91 7.38 25.52
C ASP A 517 -6.43 6.39 24.43
N ASN A 518 -5.78 5.32 24.84
CA ASN A 518 -5.29 4.24 23.99
C ASN A 518 -6.10 2.98 24.26
N THR A 519 -6.28 2.14 23.24
CA THR A 519 -7.03 0.89 23.40
C THR A 519 -6.19 -0.30 22.98
N ARG A 520 -6.28 -1.41 23.74
CA ARG A 520 -5.73 -2.71 23.31
C ARG A 520 -6.53 -3.18 22.12
N ASP A 521 -5.86 -3.60 21.06
CA ASP A 521 -6.52 -4.26 19.94
C ASP A 521 -6.74 -5.74 20.30
N THR A 522 -7.80 -5.96 21.07
CA THR A 522 -8.16 -7.27 21.63
C THR A 522 -8.43 -8.33 20.56
N GLU A 523 -8.80 -7.92 19.35
CA GLU A 523 -9.05 -8.81 18.22
C GLU A 523 -7.76 -9.21 17.49
N LEU A 524 -6.82 -8.29 17.23
CA LEU A 524 -5.50 -8.65 16.68
C LEU A 524 -4.70 -9.54 17.65
N VAL A 525 -4.85 -9.31 18.96
CA VAL A 525 -4.28 -10.19 20.01
C VAL A 525 -4.94 -11.58 19.99
N ALA A 526 -6.25 -11.68 19.75
CA ALA A 526 -6.95 -12.96 19.65
C ALA A 526 -6.64 -13.73 18.35
N LEU A 527 -6.31 -13.03 17.26
CA LEU A 527 -5.83 -13.62 16.01
C LEU A 527 -4.40 -14.14 16.13
N ALA A 528 -3.50 -13.38 16.77
CA ALA A 528 -2.13 -13.82 17.06
C ALA A 528 -2.10 -15.09 17.91
N ARG A 529 -2.99 -15.22 18.91
CA ARG A 529 -3.12 -16.42 19.76
C ARG A 529 -3.61 -17.65 18.99
N ARG A 530 -4.54 -17.48 18.04
CA ARG A 530 -5.03 -18.59 17.18
C ARG A 530 -3.97 -19.10 16.20
N GLN A 531 -2.89 -18.34 15.98
CA GLN A 531 -1.77 -18.68 15.09
C GLN A 531 -0.50 -19.08 15.86
N GLY A 532 -0.61 -19.40 17.16
CA GLY A 532 0.49 -19.96 17.96
C GLY A 532 1.29 -18.94 18.79
N SER A 533 0.86 -17.68 18.86
CA SER A 533 1.49 -16.70 19.76
C SER A 533 1.11 -16.98 21.22
N GLY A 534 2.11 -17.08 22.10
CA GLY A 534 1.90 -17.34 23.53
C GLY A 534 1.04 -16.29 24.24
N ALA A 535 0.37 -16.69 25.33
CA ALA A 535 -0.36 -15.76 26.18
C ALA A 535 0.60 -14.80 26.90
N SER A 536 0.17 -13.56 27.11
CA SER A 536 0.92 -12.59 27.92
C SER A 536 1.00 -13.11 29.37
N PRO A 537 2.17 -13.04 30.04
CA PRO A 537 2.30 -13.42 31.44
C PRO A 537 1.52 -12.52 32.41
N TRP A 538 1.01 -11.39 31.94
CA TRP A 538 0.46 -10.31 32.76
C TRP A 538 -1.03 -10.12 32.44
N ARG A 539 -1.89 -10.44 33.42
CA ARG A 539 -3.35 -10.26 33.36
C ARG A 539 -3.77 -8.86 33.80
#